data_AF-A0A1M4MI88-F1
#
_entry.id   AF-A0A1M4MI88-F1
#
_cell.length_a   1.000
_cell.length_b   1.000
_cell.length_c   1.000
_cell.angle_alpha   90.00
_cell.angle_beta   90.00
_cell.angle_gamma   90.00
#
_symmetry.space_group_name_H-M   'P 1'
#
loop_
_entity.id
_entity.type
_entity.pdbx_description
1 polymer ?
#
loop_
_entity_poly.entity_id
_entity_poly.type
_entity_poly.pdbx_seq_one_letter_code
_entity_poly.pdbx_strand_id
1 'polypeptide(L)'
;MCRVISKDKNATLGDALKLIEKQGKIEMGTPLKAAFLKLYGWSSSSEGIRHALQDQPNLTLEEARFMLITCSAFINYLKGKCVKAGVSLSQKGD
;
A
#
# COMPACT_ATOMS: atom_id res chain seq x y z
N MET A 1 -5.95 2.25 -3.08
CA MET A 1 -6.24 1.32 -1.95
C MET A 1 -6.35 2.05 -0.62
N CYS A 2 -5.34 2.81 -0.17
CA CYS A 2 -5.39 3.49 1.13
C CYS A 2 -6.66 4.34 1.34
N ARG A 3 -7.01 5.18 0.35
CA ARG A 3 -8.25 5.98 0.33
C ARG A 3 -9.54 5.15 0.46
N VAL A 4 -9.54 3.94 -0.10
CA VAL A 4 -10.71 3.03 -0.04
C VAL A 4 -10.85 2.47 1.37
N ILE A 5 -9.73 2.13 2.00
CA ILE A 5 -9.69 1.59 3.36
C ILE A 5 -10.04 2.67 4.39
N SER A 6 -9.42 3.84 4.26
CA SER A 6 -9.57 4.95 5.21
C SER A 6 -10.85 5.78 5.02
N LYS A 7 -11.47 5.71 3.84
CA LYS A 7 -12.53 6.63 3.38
C LYS A 7 -12.10 8.11 3.42
N ASP A 8 -10.80 8.36 3.36
CA ASP A 8 -10.21 9.70 3.35
C ASP A 8 -9.26 9.85 2.14
N LYS A 9 -9.50 10.90 1.34
CA LYS A 9 -8.74 11.24 0.14
C LYS A 9 -7.27 11.59 0.43
N ASN A 10 -6.98 12.05 1.65
CA ASN A 10 -5.64 12.45 2.09
C ASN A 10 -4.93 11.36 2.89
N ALA A 11 -5.59 10.22 3.14
CA ALA A 11 -5.01 9.17 3.95
C ALA A 11 -3.74 8.59 3.33
N THR A 12 -2.74 8.45 4.19
CA THR A 12 -1.49 7.77 3.86
C THR A 12 -1.65 6.25 3.97
N LEU A 13 -0.63 5.52 3.54
CA LEU A 13 -0.56 4.09 3.82
C LEU A 13 -0.55 3.79 5.33
N GLY A 14 0.17 4.59 6.11
CA GLY A 14 0.23 4.42 7.56
C GLY A 14 -1.14 4.52 8.23
N ASP A 15 -1.98 5.45 7.77
CA ASP A 15 -3.33 5.64 8.30
C ASP A 15 -4.24 4.44 7.99
N ALA A 16 -4.18 3.93 6.76
CA ALA A 16 -4.92 2.74 6.36
C ALA A 16 -4.51 1.51 7.19
N LEU A 17 -3.21 1.29 7.42
CA LEU A 17 -2.73 0.17 8.24
C LEU A 17 -3.20 0.28 9.70
N LYS A 18 -3.11 1.49 10.30
CA LYS A 18 -3.60 1.75 11.66
C LYS A 18 -5.09 1.50 11.80
N LEU A 19 -5.89 1.86 10.78
CA LEU A 19 -7.33 1.65 10.80
C LEU A 19 -7.69 0.15 10.82
N ILE A 20 -7.01 -0.64 9.99
CA ILE A 20 -7.19 -2.11 9.95
C ILE A 20 -6.87 -2.73 11.32
N GLU A 21 -5.76 -2.32 11.94
CA GLU A 21 -5.35 -2.80 13.26
C GLU A 21 -6.41 -2.45 14.32
N LYS A 22 -6.88 -1.20 14.32
CA LYS A 22 -7.86 -0.70 15.30
C LYS A 22 -9.23 -1.36 15.17
N GLN A 23 -9.72 -1.59 13.95
CA GLN A 23 -11.05 -2.19 13.73
C GLN A 23 -11.06 -3.70 13.99
N GLY A 24 -10.02 -4.42 13.57
CA GLY A 24 -10.02 -5.88 13.62
C GLY A 24 -9.49 -6.50 14.91
N LYS A 25 -8.87 -5.72 15.81
CA LYS A 25 -7.96 -6.26 16.85
C LYS A 25 -6.88 -7.18 16.24
N ILE A 26 -6.49 -6.92 14.99
CA ILE A 26 -5.49 -7.72 14.27
C ILE A 26 -4.18 -6.93 14.33
N GLU A 27 -3.20 -7.44 15.05
CA GLU A 27 -1.86 -6.87 15.00
C GLU A 27 -1.17 -7.27 13.69
N MET A 28 -0.70 -6.28 12.93
CA MET A 28 0.37 -6.49 11.98
C MET A 28 1.68 -6.40 12.74
N GLY A 29 2.53 -7.42 12.61
CA GLY A 29 3.84 -7.39 13.24
C GLY A 29 4.61 -6.13 12.84
N THR A 30 5.16 -5.42 13.83
CA THR A 30 5.89 -4.15 13.66
C THR A 30 6.91 -4.17 12.52
N PRO A 31 7.71 -5.24 12.31
CA PRO A 31 8.67 -5.28 11.21
C PRO A 31 8.01 -5.28 9.82
N LEU A 32 6.91 -6.00 9.66
CA LEU A 32 6.20 -6.09 8.38
C LEU A 32 5.58 -4.75 8.00
N LYS A 33 4.98 -4.05 8.98
CA LYS A 33 4.44 -2.71 8.80
C LYS A 33 5.54 -1.73 8.38
N ALA A 34 6.69 -1.77 9.05
CA ALA A 34 7.83 -0.93 8.70
C ALA A 34 8.33 -1.22 7.27
N ALA A 35 8.37 -2.49 6.85
CA ALA A 35 8.74 -2.87 5.50
C ALA A 35 7.79 -2.28 4.45
N PHE A 36 6.46 -2.37 4.68
CA PHE A 36 5.48 -1.77 3.76
C PHE A 36 5.61 -0.25 3.65
N LEU A 37 5.84 0.44 4.78
CA LEU A 37 6.03 1.89 4.78
C LEU A 37 7.30 2.28 4.03
N LYS A 38 8.42 1.59 4.27
CA LYS A 38 9.69 1.85 3.57
C LYS A 38 9.57 1.60 2.06
N LEU A 39 8.93 0.49 1.67
CA LEU A 39 8.73 0.16 0.25
C LEU A 39 7.82 1.18 -0.44
N TYR A 40 6.74 1.60 0.21
CA TYR A 40 5.86 2.65 -0.30
C TYR A 40 6.61 3.99 -0.43
N GLY A 41 7.46 4.32 0.55
CA GLY A 41 8.36 5.47 0.49
C GLY A 41 9.31 5.41 -0.70
N TRP A 42 10.02 4.30 -0.88
CA TRP A 42 10.90 4.07 -2.03
C TRP A 42 10.17 4.21 -3.36
N SER A 43 8.96 3.65 -3.51
CA SER A 43 8.19 3.80 -4.75
C SER A 43 7.82 5.26 -5.11
N SER A 44 8.01 6.20 -4.18
CA SER A 44 7.71 7.64 -4.32
C SER A 44 8.96 8.52 -4.25
N SER A 45 10.16 7.95 -4.07
CA SER A 45 11.41 8.70 -4.05
C SER A 45 11.87 9.04 -5.47
N SER A 46 12.91 9.86 -5.58
CA SER A 46 13.57 10.23 -6.85
C SER A 46 14.12 9.02 -7.62
N GLU A 47 14.54 7.98 -6.91
CA GLU A 47 14.99 6.69 -7.47
C GLU A 47 13.84 5.67 -7.59
N GLY A 48 12.62 6.10 -7.28
CA GLY A 48 11.43 5.26 -7.22
C GLY A 48 10.69 5.16 -8.53
N ILE A 49 9.93 4.06 -8.68
CA ILE A 49 9.15 3.76 -9.88
C ILE A 49 8.16 4.84 -10.29
N ARG A 50 7.58 5.61 -9.36
CA ARG A 50 6.63 6.67 -9.72
C ARG A 50 7.28 7.88 -10.39
N HIS A 51 8.51 8.22 -10.04
CA HIS A 51 9.27 9.29 -10.72
C HIS A 51 9.89 8.80 -12.02
N ALA A 52 10.33 7.53 -12.09
CA ALA A 52 10.84 6.91 -13.32
C ALA A 52 9.82 6.94 -14.49
N LEU A 53 8.51 7.05 -14.18
CA LEU A 53 7.45 7.19 -15.17
C LEU A 53 7.33 8.61 -15.77
N GLN A 54 8.00 9.62 -15.21
CA GLN A 54 7.82 11.04 -15.58
C GLN A 54 9.00 11.64 -16.37
N ASP A 55 10.27 11.32 -16.05
CA ASP A 55 11.43 12.10 -16.57
C ASP A 55 12.63 11.27 -17.11
N GLN A 56 12.38 10.02 -17.53
CA GLN A 56 13.31 8.96 -17.97
C GLN A 56 13.61 7.90 -16.89
N PRO A 57 13.39 6.61 -17.19
CA PRO A 57 13.52 5.57 -16.20
C PRO A 57 14.98 5.10 -16.08
N ASN A 58 15.67 5.50 -15.02
CA ASN A 58 16.76 4.69 -14.45
C ASN A 58 16.19 3.47 -13.71
N LEU A 59 15.17 2.82 -14.29
CA LEU A 59 14.49 1.68 -13.70
C LEU A 59 14.88 0.42 -14.47
N THR A 60 15.38 -0.56 -13.75
CA THR A 60 15.72 -1.86 -14.31
C THR A 60 14.47 -2.71 -14.55
N LEU A 61 14.57 -3.68 -15.45
CA LEU A 61 13.47 -4.64 -15.70
C LEU A 61 13.17 -5.45 -14.43
N GLU A 62 14.19 -5.73 -13.64
CA GLU A 62 14.14 -6.41 -12.35
C GLU A 62 13.29 -5.63 -11.36
N GLU A 63 13.53 -4.34 -11.20
CA GLU A 63 12.74 -3.47 -10.31
C GLU A 63 11.29 -3.32 -10.79
N ALA A 64 11.08 -3.19 -12.10
CA ALA A 64 9.74 -3.13 -12.68
C ALA A 64 8.93 -4.41 -12.38
N ARG A 65 9.53 -5.58 -12.58
CA ARG A 65 8.91 -6.89 -12.28
C ARG A 65 8.66 -7.05 -10.79
N PHE A 66 9.65 -6.70 -9.96
CA PHE A 66 9.54 -6.74 -8.52
C PHE A 66 8.32 -5.92 -8.06
N MET A 67 8.21 -4.67 -8.49
CA MET A 67 7.10 -3.81 -8.11
C MET A 67 5.74 -4.33 -8.57
N LEU A 68 5.63 -4.84 -9.80
CA LEU A 68 4.38 -5.41 -10.31
C LEU A 68 3.87 -6.56 -9.45
N ILE A 69 4.78 -7.46 -9.05
CA ILE A 69 4.45 -8.61 -8.22
C ILE A 69 4.13 -8.14 -6.79
N THR A 70 4.98 -7.29 -6.22
CA THR A 70 4.83 -6.83 -4.85
C THR A 70 3.59 -5.97 -4.65
N CYS A 71 3.23 -5.10 -5.59
CA CYS A 71 2.01 -4.29 -5.47
C CYS A 71 0.76 -5.18 -5.51
N SER A 72 0.74 -6.22 -6.34
CA SER A 72 -0.35 -7.17 -6.43
C SER A 72 -0.49 -8.00 -5.15
N ALA A 73 0.62 -8.53 -4.65
CA ALA A 73 0.67 -9.25 -3.37
C ALA A 73 0.22 -8.36 -2.21
N PHE A 74 0.66 -7.10 -2.19
CA PHE A 74 0.31 -6.14 -1.15
C PHE A 74 -1.19 -5.83 -1.11
N ILE A 75 -1.80 -5.58 -2.27
CA ILE A 75 -3.24 -5.34 -2.39
C ILE A 75 -4.04 -6.54 -1.89
N ASN A 76 -3.64 -7.75 -2.29
CA ASN A 76 -4.31 -8.97 -1.85
C ASN A 76 -4.17 -9.20 -0.35
N TYR A 77 -2.99 -8.96 0.23
CA TYR A 77 -2.75 -9.03 1.66
C TYR A 77 -3.66 -8.05 2.42
N LEU A 78 -3.72 -6.79 2.00
CA LEU A 78 -4.55 -5.77 2.63
C LEU A 78 -6.04 -6.09 2.54
N LYS A 79 -6.52 -6.58 1.39
CA LYS A 79 -7.92 -7.05 1.26
C LYS A 79 -8.23 -8.16 2.26
N GLY A 80 -7.36 -9.16 2.37
CA GLY A 80 -7.53 -10.25 3.33
C GLY A 80 -7.55 -9.76 4.78
N LYS A 81 -6.72 -8.77 5.12
CA LYS A 81 -6.74 -8.14 6.44
C LYS A 81 -8.00 -7.31 6.68
N CYS A 82 -8.48 -6.56 5.68
CA CYS A 82 -9.71 -5.79 5.77
C CYS A 82 -10.93 -6.69 6.01
N VAL A 83 -11.05 -7.80 5.26
CA VAL A 83 -12.12 -8.80 5.45
C VAL A 83 -12.11 -9.35 6.87
N LYS A 84 -10.94 -9.77 7.37
CA LYS A 84 -10.81 -10.27 8.74
C LYS A 84 -11.11 -9.21 9.81
N ALA A 85 -10.82 -7.93 9.51
CA ALA A 85 -11.07 -6.81 10.40
C ALA A 85 -12.49 -6.24 10.31
N GLY A 86 -13.36 -6.75 9.43
CA GLY A 86 -14.70 -6.20 9.20
C GLY A 86 -14.71 -4.83 8.50
N VAL A 87 -13.59 -4.42 7.88
CA VAL A 87 -13.46 -3.15 7.16
C VAL A 87 -14.15 -3.28 5.80
N SER A 88 -15.20 -2.50 5.56
CA SER A 88 -15.92 -2.49 4.27
C SER A 88 -15.12 -1.76 3.18
N LEU A 89 -14.84 -2.47 2.08
CA LEU A 89 -14.14 -1.94 0.90
C LEU A 89 -15.13 -1.48 -0.17
N SER A 90 -15.85 -0.39 0.09
CA SER A 90 -16.78 0.20 -0.90
C SER A 90 -16.04 1.23 -1.76
N GLN A 91 -16.09 1.10 -3.09
CA GLN A 91 -15.69 2.21 -3.96
C GLN A 91 -16.86 3.16 -4.12
N LYS A 92 -16.69 4.44 -3.75
CA LYS A 92 -17.52 5.50 -4.32
C LYS A 92 -16.98 5.71 -5.73
N GLY A 93 -17.71 5.18 -6.71
CA GLY A 93 -17.58 5.62 -8.09
C GLY A 93 -18.16 7.02 -8.18
N ASP A 94 -17.32 7.97 -8.56
CA ASP A 94 -17.66 9.25 -9.20
C ASP A 94 -16.63 9.43 -10.33
#